data_AF-A0A2V9X8E6-F1
#
_entry.id   AF-A0A2V9X8E6-F1
#
_cell.length_a   1.000
_cell.length_b   1.000
_cell.length_c   1.000
_cell.angle_alpha   90.00
_cell.angle_beta   90.00
_cell.angle_gamma   90.00
#
_symmetry.space_group_name_H-M   'P 1'
#
loop_
_entity.id
_entity.type
_entity.pdbx_description
1 polymer ?
#
loop_
_entity_poly.entity_id
_entity_poly.type
_entity_poly.pdbx_seq_one_letter_code
_entity_poly.pdbx_strand_id
1 'polypeptide(L)'
;MPPEPERPGQRKVFCVKFQREMPGLDEPPFDTELGRRIYENVSEEAWKMWGEHGKMILNEYRLNPANRQDQEILVKHLEDFFFGEGAALPPGYVPPRSKD
;
A
#
# COMPACT_ATOMS: atom_id res chain seq x y z
N MET A 1 -18.37 -2.89 -10.53
CA MET A 1 -17.91 -1.63 -9.92
C MET A 1 -17.21 -0.85 -11.02
N PRO A 2 -17.65 0.37 -11.34
CA PRO A 2 -17.00 1.15 -12.39
C PRO A 2 -15.57 1.50 -11.97
N PRO A 3 -14.58 1.51 -12.89
CA PRO A 3 -13.28 2.10 -12.60
C PRO A 3 -13.50 3.59 -12.29
N GLU A 4 -13.04 4.05 -11.13
CA GLU A 4 -13.11 5.44 -10.69
C GLU A 4 -12.47 6.35 -11.77
N PRO A 5 -13.06 7.53 -12.08
CA PRO A 5 -12.59 8.37 -13.17
C PRO A 5 -11.14 8.82 -12.91
N GLU A 6 -10.24 8.45 -13.82
CA GLU A 6 -8.82 8.82 -13.78
C GLU A 6 -8.69 10.35 -13.66
N ARG A 7 -8.34 10.83 -12.46
CA ARG A 7 -8.18 12.27 -12.22
C ARG A 7 -6.95 12.75 -13.00
N PRO A 8 -7.07 13.73 -13.92
CA PRO A 8 -5.93 14.23 -14.67
C PRO A 8 -4.98 14.97 -13.71
N GLY A 9 -3.90 14.30 -13.32
CA GLY A 9 -3.01 14.70 -12.23
C GLY A 9 -2.60 13.53 -11.32
N GLN A 10 -3.28 12.38 -11.43
CA GLN A 10 -3.02 11.22 -10.60
C GLN A 10 -1.67 10.58 -10.96
N ARG A 11 -0.71 10.70 -10.05
CA ARG A 11 0.64 10.15 -10.18
C ARG A 11 0.56 8.63 -10.31
N LYS A 12 1.00 8.07 -11.43
CA LYS A 12 1.09 6.62 -11.61
C LYS A 12 2.33 6.09 -10.90
N VAL A 13 2.17 5.02 -10.14
CA VAL A 13 3.27 4.34 -9.43
C VAL A 13 3.24 2.86 -9.74
N PHE A 14 4.42 2.24 -9.76
CA PHE A 14 4.51 0.80 -9.91
C PHE A 14 4.18 0.15 -8.58
N CYS A 15 2.96 -0.38 -8.45
CA CYS A 15 2.52 -0.94 -7.19
C CYS A 15 3.19 -2.29 -6.93
N VAL A 16 4.02 -2.39 -5.88
CA VAL A 16 4.71 -3.65 -5.51
C VAL A 16 3.74 -4.79 -5.23
N LYS A 17 2.58 -4.50 -4.64
CA LYS A 17 1.56 -5.49 -4.32
C LYS A 17 0.88 -6.09 -5.56
N PHE A 18 0.62 -5.24 -6.57
CA PHE A 18 -0.10 -5.63 -7.79
C PHE A 18 0.82 -5.88 -8.99
N GLN A 19 2.12 -5.59 -8.84
CA GLN A 19 3.18 -5.67 -9.86
C GLN A 19 2.77 -5.02 -11.19
N ARG A 20 2.09 -3.87 -11.11
CA ARG A 20 1.60 -3.12 -12.28
C ARG A 20 1.55 -1.62 -11.97
N GLU A 21 1.58 -0.80 -13.00
CA GLU A 21 1.38 0.64 -12.88
C GLU A 21 -0.08 0.95 -12.56
N MET A 22 -0.30 1.64 -11.46
CA MET A 22 -1.62 2.02 -10.97
C MET A 22 -1.58 3.45 -10.43
N PRO A 23 -2.73 4.11 -10.26
CA PRO A 23 -2.78 5.39 -9.55
C PRO A 23 -2.17 5.25 -8.15
N GLY A 24 -1.11 6.02 -7.90
CA GLY A 24 -0.44 6.19 -6.63
C GLY A 24 -1.20 7.10 -5.69
N LEU A 25 -0.70 7.21 -4.46
CA LEU A 25 -1.17 8.23 -3.54
C LEU A 25 -0.83 9.64 -4.07
N ASP A 26 -1.70 10.59 -3.78
CA ASP A 26 -1.47 12.02 -4.05
C ASP A 26 -0.38 12.58 -3.11
N GLU A 27 -0.37 12.16 -1.84
CA GLU A 27 0.58 12.58 -0.80
C GLU A 27 1.13 11.40 0.03
N PRO A 28 2.35 11.52 0.59
CA PRO A 28 2.90 10.51 1.48
C PRO A 28 2.12 10.46 2.81
N PRO A 29 1.73 9.28 3.30
CA PRO A 29 0.93 9.16 4.52
C PRO A 29 1.72 9.46 5.80
N PHE A 30 3.05 9.37 5.72
CA PHE A 30 3.96 9.62 6.83
C PHE A 30 5.17 10.42 6.35
N ASP A 31 5.67 11.33 7.20
CA ASP A 31 6.91 12.11 6.98
C ASP A 31 8.18 11.30 7.32
N THR A 32 8.13 10.00 7.04
CA THR A 32 9.22 9.06 7.30
C THR A 32 9.73 8.47 5.99
N GLU A 33 10.93 7.90 6.02
CA GLU A 33 11.50 7.22 4.85
C GLU A 33 10.59 6.09 4.34
N LEU A 34 9.90 5.40 5.25
CA LEU A 34 8.88 4.41 4.91
C LEU A 34 7.67 5.05 4.21
N GLY A 35 7.16 6.16 4.72
CA GLY A 35 6.06 6.91 4.08
C GLY A 35 6.38 7.30 2.65
N ARG A 36 7.61 7.76 2.40
CA ARG A 36 8.11 8.03 1.04
C ARG A 36 8.18 6.75 0.20
N ARG A 37 8.66 5.65 0.77
CA ARG A 37 8.75 4.36 0.06
C ARG A 37 7.37 3.83 -0.34
N ILE A 38 6.38 3.93 0.54
CA ILE A 38 4.98 3.63 0.25
C ILE A 38 4.50 4.54 -0.88
N TYR A 39 4.69 5.85 -0.73
CA TYR A 39 4.28 6.83 -1.72
C TYR A 39 4.86 6.57 -3.13
N GLU A 40 6.06 5.98 -3.23
CA GLU A 40 6.70 5.65 -4.51
C GLU A 40 6.34 4.26 -5.05
N ASN A 41 5.98 3.30 -4.19
CA ASN A 41 5.82 1.89 -4.56
C ASN A 41 4.42 1.34 -4.32
N VAL A 42 3.49 2.12 -3.76
CA VAL A 42 2.16 1.65 -3.33
C VAL A 42 1.10 2.50 -4.01
N SER A 43 0.09 1.85 -4.55
CA SER A 43 -1.06 2.49 -5.19
C SER A 43 -2.11 2.94 -4.19
N GLU A 44 -2.98 3.87 -4.59
CA GLU A 44 -4.13 4.30 -3.79
C GLU A 44 -5.03 3.09 -3.42
N GLU A 45 -5.25 2.15 -4.34
CA GLU A 45 -6.00 0.92 -4.06
C GLU A 45 -5.32 0.03 -3.01
N ALA A 46 -4.01 -0.19 -3.15
CA ALA A 46 -3.26 -1.00 -2.20
C ALA A 46 -3.23 -0.33 -0.81
N TRP A 47 -3.21 1.01 -0.78
CA TRP A 47 -3.32 1.78 0.45
C TRP A 47 -4.69 1.67 1.11
N LYS A 48 -5.79 1.72 0.34
CA LYS A 48 -7.15 1.46 0.85
C LYS A 48 -7.23 0.06 1.48
N MET A 49 -6.64 -0.95 0.85
CA MET A 49 -6.59 -2.31 1.39
C MET A 49 -5.80 -2.39 2.70
N TRP A 50 -4.68 -1.68 2.78
CA TRP A 50 -3.93 -1.55 4.04
C TRP A 50 -4.73 -0.83 5.12
N GLY A 51 -5.52 0.20 4.80
CA GLY A 51 -6.36 0.89 5.77
C GLY A 51 -7.34 -0.06 6.48
N GLU A 52 -7.95 -0.98 5.75
CA GLU A 52 -8.83 -2.01 6.33
C GLU A 52 -8.04 -3.07 7.12
N HIS A 53 -6.87 -3.49 6.61
CA HIS A 53 -6.00 -4.43 7.30
C HIS A 53 -5.46 -3.86 8.62
N GLY A 54 -5.04 -2.59 8.62
CA GLY A 54 -4.57 -1.86 9.79
C GLY A 54 -5.65 -1.71 10.86
N LYS A 55 -6.91 -1.51 10.47
CA LYS A 55 -8.06 -1.56 11.42
C LYS A 55 -8.22 -2.95 12.05
N MET A 56 -8.08 -4.02 11.26
CA MET A 56 -8.09 -5.38 11.80
C MET A 56 -6.95 -5.61 12.80
N ILE A 57 -5.72 -5.20 12.46
CA ILE A 57 -4.56 -5.31 13.36
C ILE A 57 -4.79 -4.51 14.65
N LEU A 58 -5.27 -3.27 14.55
CA LEU A 58 -5.60 -2.44 15.72
C LEU A 58 -6.57 -3.15 16.67
N ASN A 59 -7.60 -3.80 16.12
CA ASN A 59 -8.60 -4.52 16.92
C ASN A 59 -8.09 -5.86 17.47
N GLU A 60 -7.41 -6.67 16.65
CA GLU A 60 -6.87 -7.98 17.03
C GLU A 60 -5.79 -7.85 18.11
N TYR A 61 -4.82 -6.97 17.87
CA TYR A 61 -3.70 -6.75 18.79
C TYR A 61 -4.03 -5.71 19.88
N ARG A 62 -5.25 -5.16 19.88
CA ARG A 62 -5.71 -4.14 20.84
C ARG A 62 -4.74 -2.95 20.93
N LEU A 63 -4.15 -2.58 19.80
CA LEU A 63 -3.10 -1.56 19.71
C LEU A 63 -3.68 -0.18 20.00
N ASN A 64 -2.93 0.62 20.76
CA ASN A 64 -3.31 1.99 21.03
C ASN A 64 -2.54 2.95 20.10
N PRO A 65 -3.19 3.67 19.17
CA PRO A 65 -2.51 4.59 18.26
C PRO A 65 -1.81 5.76 18.99
N ALA A 66 -2.12 6.01 20.26
CA ALA A 66 -1.43 6.99 21.09
C ALA A 66 -0.08 6.49 21.65
N ASN A 67 0.18 5.18 21.60
CA ASN A 67 1.39 4.58 22.13
C ASN A 67 2.40 4.32 21.00
N ARG A 68 3.65 4.73 21.22
CA ARG A 68 4.72 4.64 20.21
C ARG A 68 5.05 3.19 19.85
N GLN A 69 5.04 2.28 20.83
CA GLN A 69 5.34 0.87 20.58
C GLN A 69 4.28 0.22 19.66
N ASP A 70 3.02 0.60 19.84
CA ASP A 70 1.92 0.09 19.03
C ASP A 70 1.97 0.63 17.58
N GLN A 71 2.42 1.89 17.42
CA GLN A 71 2.74 2.44 16.10
C GLN A 71 3.86 1.67 15.42
N GLU A 72 4.93 1.31 16.15
CA GLU A 72 6.02 0.50 15.59
C GLU A 72 5.54 -0.88 15.13
N ILE A 73 4.61 -1.50 15.86
CA ILE A 73 3.99 -2.78 15.45
C ILE A 73 3.19 -2.60 14.16
N LEU A 74 2.35 -1.56 14.07
CA LEU A 74 1.60 -1.23 12.85
C LEU A 74 2.51 -1.00 11.66
N VAL A 75 3.59 -0.23 11.86
CA VAL A 75 4.61 0.05 10.83
C VAL A 75 5.30 -1.24 10.38
N LYS A 76 5.65 -2.13 11.31
CA LYS A 76 6.26 -3.41 10.98
C LYS A 76 5.33 -4.31 10.15
N HIS A 77 4.05 -4.36 10.52
CA HIS A 77 3.04 -5.07 9.73
C HIS A 77 2.79 -4.41 8.37
N LEU A 78 2.92 -3.08 8.28
CA LEU A 78 2.83 -2.35 7.02
C LEU A 78 3.95 -2.76 6.09
N GLU A 79 5.18 -2.70 6.61
CA GLU A 79 6.36 -3.13 5.86
C GLU A 79 6.22 -4.58 5.43
N ASP A 80 5.73 -5.48 6.29
CA ASP A 80 5.50 -6.87 5.91
C ASP A 80 4.40 -7.02 4.84
N PHE A 81 3.31 -6.25 4.95
CA PHE A 81 2.20 -6.31 4.03
C PHE A 81 2.56 -5.85 2.61
N PHE A 82 3.39 -4.81 2.50
CA PHE A 82 3.77 -4.19 1.24
C PHE A 82 5.14 -4.60 0.71
N PHE A 83 6.08 -4.96 1.59
CA PHE A 83 7.47 -5.30 1.25
C PHE A 83 7.95 -6.66 1.81
N GLY A 84 7.16 -7.32 2.66
CA GLY A 84 7.46 -8.65 3.21
C GLY A 84 7.05 -9.80 2.29
N GLU A 85 6.90 -11.02 2.83
CA GLU A 85 6.63 -12.24 2.04
C GLU A 85 5.32 -12.18 1.22
N GLY A 86 4.38 -11.31 1.59
CA GLY A 86 3.15 -11.07 0.83
C GLY A 86 3.25 -9.99 -0.26
N ALA A 87 4.40 -9.35 -0.43
CA ALA A 87 4.63 -8.25 -1.36
C ALA A 87 4.98 -8.70 -2.78
N ALA A 88 5.72 -9.81 -2.89
CA ALA A 88 6.17 -10.34 -4.15
C ALA A 88 5.20 -11.44 -4.60
N LEU A 89 4.50 -11.21 -5.72
CA LEU A 89 3.96 -12.34 -6.48
C LEU A 89 5.13 -13.23 -6.93
N PRO A 90 4.98 -14.56 -6.92
CA PRO A 90 6.06 -15.49 -7.25
C PRO A 90 6.69 -15.17 -8.61
N PRO A 91 7.99 -15.47 -8.79
CA PRO A 91 8.71 -15.22 -10.05
C PRO A 91 8.04 -16.01 -11.18
N GLY A 92 7.21 -15.33 -11.96
CA GLY A 92 6.33 -15.95 -12.96
C GLY A 92 5.01 -15.19 -13.22
N TYR A 93 4.66 -14.20 -12.41
CA TYR A 93 3.48 -13.37 -12.68
C TYR A 93 3.74 -12.41 -13.85
N VAL A 94 3.24 -12.78 -15.03
CA VAL A 94 3.18 -11.91 -16.21
C VAL A 94 1.86 -11.15 -16.15
N PRO A 95 1.82 -9.83 -15.87
CA PRO A 95 0.60 -9.07 -15.99
C PRO A 95 0.16 -9.12 -17.47
N PRO A 96 -1.14 -9.39 -17.77
CA PRO A 96 -1.62 -9.28 -19.13
C PRO A 96 -1.38 -7.85 -19.60
N ARG A 97 -0.56 -7.71 -20.65
CA ARG A 97 -0.30 -6.46 -21.34
C ARG A 97 -1.62 -5.98 -21.95
N SER A 98 -2.37 -5.16 -21.22
CA SER A 98 -3.47 -4.41 -21.81
C SER A 98 -2.87 -3.32 -22.68
N LYS A 99 -2.74 -3.67 -23.96
CA LYS A 99 -2.52 -2.76 -25.07
C LYS A 99 -3.90 -2.47 -25.65
N ASP A 100 -4.36 -1.23 -25.48
CA ASP A 100 -5.24 -0.55 -26.43
C ASP A 100 -4.82 0.93 -26.45
#